data_AF-A0A0B8QNZ9-F1
#
_entry.id   AF-A0A0B8QNZ9-F1
#
_cell.length_a   1.000
_cell.length_b   1.000
_cell.length_c   1.000
_cell.angle_alpha   90.00
_cell.angle_beta   90.00
_cell.angle_gamma   90.00
#
_symmetry.space_group_name_H-M   'P 1'
#
loop_
_entity.id
_entity.type
_entity.pdbx_description
1 polymer ?
#
loop_
_entity_poly.entity_id
_entity_poly.type
_entity_poly.pdbx_seq_one_letter_code
_entity_poly.pdbx_strand_id
1 'polypeptide(L)'
;MVQLAGADYWRAVKGGVEGTTTSRSAEHGVLISTPGETWYILKEKWMSPAGAVAIFGSIFMVVAFYLIVGPLKLSKARTGRTMTRWSRWDRALHWSMAFTFLTLAFSGLMLVYGKHFLKPYVPTDLWGFVIWLAKQYHNYVGPLFGILVVLVLLKWWRKSIFRKVDFQWFMKLGGMVGKHKGSHPSAEFSNGGEKALFWLLVVFGAIAAASGLVLDFPIFDQTRRDMELAT
;
A
#
# COMPACT_ATOMS: atom_id res chain seq x y z
N MET A 1 55.12 -12.19 2.91
CA MET A 1 53.74 -12.41 2.40
C MET A 1 53.02 -11.07 2.43
N VAL A 2 52.72 -10.48 1.28
CA VAL A 2 51.81 -9.33 1.22
C VAL A 2 50.41 -9.91 1.41
N GLN A 3 49.80 -9.67 2.57
CA GLN A 3 48.44 -10.14 2.84
C GLN A 3 47.47 -9.24 2.08
N LEU A 4 47.04 -9.71 0.91
CA LEU A 4 46.21 -8.97 -0.05
C LEU A 4 44.81 -8.57 0.49
N ALA A 5 44.40 -9.08 1.65
CA ALA A 5 43.21 -8.64 2.39
C ALA A 5 43.33 -8.99 3.87
N GLY A 6 43.92 -8.10 4.68
CA GLY A 6 44.00 -8.23 6.14
C GLY A 6 42.70 -7.84 6.86
N ALA A 7 42.67 -7.96 8.19
CA ALA A 7 41.53 -7.57 9.01
C ALA A 7 41.15 -6.09 8.84
N ASP A 8 42.14 -5.22 8.59
CA ASP A 8 41.92 -3.78 8.35
C ASP A 8 41.21 -3.52 7.02
N TYR A 9 41.59 -4.25 5.97
CA TYR A 9 40.90 -4.20 4.67
C TYR A 9 39.43 -4.60 4.82
N TRP A 10 39.16 -5.72 5.48
CA TRP A 10 37.77 -6.16 5.71
C TRP A 10 36.99 -5.23 6.63
N ARG A 11 37.63 -4.52 7.57
CA ARG A 11 36.99 -3.47 8.36
C ARG A 11 36.61 -2.27 7.48
N ALA A 12 37.47 -1.85 6.56
CA ALA A 12 37.15 -0.80 5.59
C ALA A 12 36.01 -1.21 4.64
N VAL A 13 36.06 -2.43 4.10
CA VAL A 13 35.01 -2.98 3.23
C VAL A 13 33.65 -3.02 3.95
N LYS A 14 33.60 -3.57 5.16
CA LYS A 14 32.37 -3.60 5.98
C LYS A 14 31.93 -2.20 6.44
N GLY A 15 32.86 -1.25 6.53
CA GLY A 15 32.54 0.15 6.81
C GLY A 15 31.92 0.90 5.63
N GLY A 16 31.87 0.28 4.44
CA GLY A 16 31.38 0.92 3.22
C GLY A 16 32.34 1.97 2.67
N VAL A 17 33.65 1.82 2.95
CA VAL A 17 34.68 2.73 2.42
C VAL A 17 34.74 2.60 0.91
N GLU A 18 34.72 3.74 0.22
CA GLU A 18 34.87 3.80 -1.24
C GLU A 18 36.32 3.48 -1.64
N GLY A 19 36.47 2.52 -2.55
CA GLY A 19 37.73 2.12 -3.15
C GLY A 19 37.92 2.69 -4.55
N THR A 20 39.07 2.39 -5.14
CA THR A 20 39.38 2.77 -6.52
C THR A 20 38.89 1.71 -7.50
N THR A 21 38.24 2.14 -8.58
CA THR A 21 37.76 1.27 -9.65
C THR A 21 37.89 1.98 -11.00
N THR A 22 38.04 1.21 -12.07
CA THR A 22 38.01 1.75 -13.45
C THR A 22 36.59 1.98 -13.94
N SER A 23 35.59 1.45 -13.23
CA SER A 23 34.19 1.64 -13.57
C SER A 23 33.71 3.04 -13.20
N ARG A 24 32.89 3.64 -14.06
CA ARG A 24 32.35 4.99 -13.88
C ARG A 24 30.89 5.02 -13.41
N SER A 25 30.27 3.85 -13.24
CA SER A 25 28.89 3.76 -12.80
C SER A 25 28.77 4.11 -11.30
N ALA A 26 27.62 4.67 -10.92
CA ALA A 26 27.36 5.05 -9.54
C ALA A 26 27.56 3.88 -8.57
N GLU A 27 28.11 4.17 -7.39
CA GLU A 27 28.36 3.22 -6.30
C GLU A 27 29.32 2.05 -6.59
N HIS A 28 29.94 1.94 -7.77
CA HIS A 28 30.85 0.84 -8.10
C HIS A 28 32.16 0.82 -7.30
N GLY A 29 32.51 1.94 -6.65
CA GLY A 29 33.64 2.00 -5.71
C GLY A 29 33.32 1.38 -4.33
N VAL A 30 32.06 1.07 -4.03
CA VAL A 30 31.64 0.58 -2.71
C VAL A 30 31.24 -0.90 -2.79
N LEU A 31 32.00 -1.76 -2.11
CA LEU A 31 31.77 -3.21 -2.11
C LEU A 31 30.58 -3.62 -1.23
N ILE A 32 30.38 -3.00 -0.06
CA ILE A 32 29.26 -3.25 0.85
C ILE A 32 28.56 -1.93 1.17
N SER A 33 27.26 -1.85 0.89
CA SER A 33 26.44 -0.69 1.27
C SER A 33 26.02 -0.82 2.74
N THR A 34 26.65 -0.05 3.62
CA THR A 34 26.24 0.04 5.04
C THR A 34 24.84 0.66 5.22
N PRO A 35 24.40 1.67 4.43
CA PRO A 35 23.01 2.12 4.46
C PRO A 35 22.04 1.03 4.02
N GLY A 36 22.39 0.24 3.01
CA GLY A 36 21.56 -0.85 2.50
C GLY A 36 21.39 -2.00 3.50
N GLU A 37 22.46 -2.37 4.21
CA GLU A 37 22.36 -3.32 5.32
C GLU A 37 21.46 -2.78 6.45
N THR A 38 21.62 -1.51 6.81
CA THR A 38 20.78 -0.86 7.82
C THR A 38 19.29 -0.86 7.40
N TRP A 39 19.02 -0.53 6.13
CA TRP A 39 17.67 -0.56 5.56
C TRP A 39 17.08 -1.97 5.55
N TYR A 40 17.87 -2.97 5.16
CA TYR A 40 17.46 -4.38 5.20
C TYR A 40 17.07 -4.80 6.62
N ILE A 41 17.89 -4.47 7.63
CA ILE A 41 17.61 -4.78 9.04
C ILE A 41 16.33 -4.07 9.49
N LEU A 42 16.17 -2.79 9.18
CA LEU A 42 14.97 -2.02 9.53
C LEU A 42 13.72 -2.66 8.92
N LYS A 43 13.77 -2.97 7.63
CA LYS A 43 12.66 -3.54 6.89
C LYS A 43 12.28 -4.93 7.41
N GLU A 44 13.26 -5.82 7.57
CA GLU A 44 13.02 -7.22 7.92
C GLU A 44 12.66 -7.38 9.40
N LYS A 45 13.33 -6.67 10.33
CA LYS A 45 13.09 -6.82 11.76
C LYS A 45 11.92 -6.01 12.29
N TRP A 46 11.64 -4.85 11.68
CA TRP A 46 10.66 -3.91 12.23
C TRP A 46 9.49 -3.65 11.29
N MET A 47 9.75 -3.20 10.06
CA MET A 47 8.67 -2.76 9.16
C MET A 47 7.77 -3.92 8.70
N SER A 48 8.35 -5.06 8.30
CA SER A 48 7.57 -6.20 7.81
C SER A 48 6.70 -6.82 8.93
N PRO A 49 7.21 -7.09 10.15
CA PRO A 49 6.35 -7.50 11.26
C PRO A 49 5.29 -6.47 11.63
N ALA A 50 5.64 -5.18 11.67
CA ALA A 50 4.67 -4.11 11.94
C ALA A 50 3.57 -4.05 10.86
N GLY A 51 3.93 -4.25 9.59
CA GLY A 51 2.99 -4.35 8.48
C GLY A 51 2.03 -5.52 8.62
N ALA A 52 2.53 -6.70 9.02
CA ALA A 52 1.68 -7.86 9.29
C ALA A 52 0.70 -7.57 10.44
N VAL A 53 1.18 -6.98 11.54
CA VAL A 53 0.32 -6.56 12.66
C VAL A 53 -0.72 -5.54 12.21
N ALA A 54 -0.36 -4.56 11.37
CA ALA A 54 -1.31 -3.59 10.85
C ALA A 54 -2.41 -4.24 9.99
N ILE A 55 -2.04 -5.19 9.12
CA ILE A 55 -3.00 -5.92 8.27
C ILE A 55 -3.94 -6.76 9.14
N PHE A 56 -3.42 -7.70 9.92
CA PHE A 56 -4.25 -8.58 10.73
C PHE A 56 -5.00 -7.84 11.84
N GLY A 57 -4.36 -6.82 12.44
CA GLY A 57 -4.97 -5.94 13.41
C GLY A 57 -6.13 -5.14 12.83
N SER A 58 -6.01 -4.60 11.61
CA SER A 58 -7.12 -3.90 10.96
C SER A 58 -8.30 -4.82 10.63
N ILE A 59 -8.04 -6.03 10.13
CA ILE A 59 -9.07 -7.03 9.88
C ILE A 59 -9.78 -7.40 11.18
N PHE A 60 -9.00 -7.70 12.23
CA PHE A 60 -9.54 -8.00 13.55
C PHE A 60 -10.38 -6.85 14.08
N MET A 61 -9.91 -5.60 13.98
CA MET A 61 -10.67 -4.42 14.42
C MET A 61 -12.00 -4.28 13.68
N VAL A 62 -12.03 -4.46 12.36
CA VAL A 62 -13.28 -4.37 11.58
C VAL A 62 -14.25 -5.50 11.96
N VAL A 63 -13.76 -6.73 12.12
CA VAL A 63 -14.57 -7.88 12.54
C VAL A 63 -15.10 -7.69 13.96
N ALA A 64 -14.24 -7.34 14.91
CA ALA A 64 -14.62 -7.09 16.29
C ALA A 64 -15.63 -5.95 16.39
N PHE A 65 -15.41 -4.85 15.66
CA PHE A 65 -16.36 -3.74 15.59
C PHE A 65 -17.72 -4.22 15.08
N TYR A 66 -17.76 -5.00 13.99
CA TYR A 66 -19.01 -5.53 13.47
C TYR A 66 -19.74 -6.43 14.49
N LEU A 67 -19.02 -7.31 15.19
CA LEU A 67 -19.59 -8.22 16.17
C LEU A 67 -20.11 -7.50 17.42
N ILE A 68 -19.41 -6.46 17.88
CA ILE A 68 -19.77 -5.70 19.09
C ILE A 68 -20.87 -4.67 18.79
N VAL A 69 -20.76 -3.94 17.68
CA VAL A 69 -21.66 -2.83 17.36
C VAL A 69 -22.90 -3.29 16.61
N GLY A 70 -22.74 -4.27 15.71
CA GLY A 70 -23.79 -4.75 14.83
C GLY A 70 -24.12 -3.80 13.67
N PRO A 71 -24.94 -4.24 12.71
CA PRO A 71 -25.31 -3.44 11.55
C PRO A 71 -26.32 -2.34 11.88
N LEU A 72 -26.16 -1.17 11.24
CA LEU A 72 -27.20 -0.16 11.20
C LEU A 72 -28.31 -0.57 10.23
N LYS A 73 -29.48 -0.91 10.78
CA LYS A 73 -30.67 -1.27 10.00
C LYS A 73 -31.49 -0.03 9.65
N LEU A 74 -32.30 -0.15 8.59
CA LEU A 74 -33.29 0.86 8.24
C LEU A 74 -34.34 0.97 9.35
N SER A 75 -34.75 2.19 9.67
CA SER A 75 -35.86 2.44 10.60
C SER A 75 -37.24 2.09 10.03
N LYS A 76 -37.35 1.98 8.70
CA LYS A 76 -38.59 1.64 7.98
C LYS A 76 -38.34 0.55 6.93
N ALA A 77 -39.40 -0.15 6.54
CA ALA A 77 -39.34 -1.14 5.47
C ALA A 77 -38.93 -0.52 4.12
N ARG A 78 -38.28 -1.31 3.27
CA ARG A 78 -37.88 -0.88 1.92
C ARG A 78 -39.12 -0.67 1.06
N THR A 79 -39.15 0.44 0.32
CA THR A 79 -40.30 0.85 -0.51
C THR A 79 -40.32 0.19 -1.90
N GLY A 80 -39.26 -0.52 -2.29
CA GLY A 80 -39.10 -1.11 -3.63
C GLY A 80 -38.72 -0.11 -4.73
N ARG A 81 -38.82 1.20 -4.49
CA ARG A 81 -38.43 2.25 -5.45
C ARG A 81 -36.91 2.45 -5.43
N THR A 82 -36.29 2.41 -6.61
CA THR A 82 -34.84 2.63 -6.78
C THR A 82 -34.53 3.95 -7.44
N MET A 83 -33.35 4.51 -7.19
CA MET A 83 -32.82 5.68 -7.88
C MET A 83 -31.36 5.46 -8.32
N THR A 84 -30.96 6.09 -9.41
CA THR A 84 -29.58 6.01 -9.88
C THR A 84 -28.68 6.86 -9.00
N ARG A 85 -27.92 6.21 -8.11
CA ARG A 85 -26.92 6.88 -7.25
C ARG A 85 -25.60 7.16 -7.98
N TRP A 86 -25.18 6.22 -8.82
CA TRP A 86 -23.92 6.27 -9.57
C TRP A 86 -24.16 5.88 -11.03
N SER A 87 -23.47 6.54 -11.96
CA SER A 87 -23.57 6.23 -13.39
C SER A 87 -22.90 4.89 -13.73
N ARG A 88 -23.16 4.35 -14.93
CA ARG A 88 -22.44 3.17 -15.44
C ARG A 88 -20.93 3.39 -15.48
N TRP A 89 -20.50 4.60 -15.87
CA TRP A 89 -19.09 4.99 -15.92
C TRP A 89 -18.45 5.10 -14.54
N ASP A 90 -19.18 5.51 -13.51
CA ASP A 90 -18.66 5.51 -12.13
C ASP A 90 -18.40 4.09 -11.65
N ARG A 91 -19.33 3.17 -11.92
CA ARG A 91 -19.17 1.76 -11.56
C ARG A 91 -18.02 1.11 -12.32
N ALA A 92 -17.88 1.39 -13.62
CA ALA A 92 -16.76 0.88 -14.40
C ALA A 92 -15.42 1.36 -13.83
N LEU A 93 -15.29 2.67 -13.56
CA LEU A 93 -14.07 3.23 -12.95
C LEU A 93 -13.77 2.61 -11.58
N HIS A 94 -14.80 2.42 -10.74
CA HIS A 94 -14.65 1.78 -9.44
C HIS A 94 -14.16 0.33 -9.57
N TRP A 95 -14.77 -0.47 -10.44
CA TRP A 95 -14.38 -1.87 -10.62
C TRP A 95 -12.99 -1.99 -11.24
N SER A 96 -12.62 -1.14 -12.19
CA SER A 96 -11.25 -1.08 -12.71
C SER A 96 -10.25 -0.81 -11.58
N MET A 97 -10.53 0.18 -10.73
CA MET A 97 -9.69 0.50 -9.56
C MET A 97 -9.64 -0.65 -8.54
N ALA A 98 -10.76 -1.32 -8.28
CA ALA A 98 -10.82 -2.44 -7.35
C ALA A 98 -10.01 -3.64 -7.84
N PHE A 99 -10.11 -4.00 -9.12
CA PHE A 99 -9.37 -5.13 -9.68
C PHE A 99 -7.86 -4.86 -9.76
N THR A 100 -7.44 -3.66 -10.14
CA THR A 100 -6.02 -3.32 -10.11
C THR A 100 -5.49 -3.29 -8.68
N PHE A 101 -6.21 -2.67 -7.75
CA PHE A 101 -5.84 -2.68 -6.33
C PHE A 101 -5.69 -4.10 -5.76
N LEU A 102 -6.68 -4.99 -5.99
CA LEU A 102 -6.61 -6.37 -5.48
C LEU A 102 -5.45 -7.14 -6.10
N THR A 103 -5.21 -6.98 -7.41
CA THR A 103 -4.07 -7.59 -8.08
C THR A 103 -2.74 -7.13 -7.46
N LEU A 104 -2.59 -5.83 -7.21
CA LEU A 104 -1.41 -5.25 -6.56
C LEU A 104 -1.27 -5.67 -5.10
N ALA A 105 -2.36 -5.70 -4.35
CA ALA A 105 -2.37 -6.12 -2.96
C ALA A 105 -1.91 -7.58 -2.83
N PHE A 106 -2.49 -8.49 -3.62
CA PHE A 106 -2.11 -9.90 -3.56
C PHE A 106 -0.69 -10.16 -4.07
N SER A 107 -0.29 -9.54 -5.18
CA SER A 107 1.09 -9.67 -5.68
C SER A 107 2.11 -9.05 -4.72
N GLY A 108 1.83 -7.88 -4.15
CA GLY A 108 2.70 -7.24 -3.16
C GLY A 108 2.82 -8.06 -1.87
N LEU A 109 1.71 -8.58 -1.34
CA LEU A 109 1.73 -9.49 -0.20
C LEU A 109 2.52 -10.77 -0.50
N MET A 110 2.42 -11.30 -1.73
CA MET A 110 3.22 -12.45 -2.15
C MET A 110 4.72 -12.14 -2.15
N LEU A 111 5.11 -10.97 -2.66
CA LEU A 111 6.52 -10.55 -2.72
C LEU A 111 7.11 -10.31 -1.32
N VAL A 112 6.35 -9.71 -0.41
CA VAL A 112 6.82 -9.40 0.95
C VAL A 112 6.78 -10.63 1.85
N TYR A 113 5.64 -11.33 1.89
CA TYR A 113 5.37 -12.35 2.91
C TYR A 113 5.31 -13.78 2.36
N GLY A 114 5.30 -13.97 1.05
CA GLY A 114 5.14 -15.29 0.44
C GLY A 114 6.21 -16.30 0.87
N LYS A 115 7.45 -15.84 1.12
CA LYS A 115 8.53 -16.69 1.62
C LYS A 115 8.23 -17.31 3.01
N HIS A 116 7.40 -16.65 3.81
CA HIS A 116 7.06 -17.11 5.16
C HIS A 116 5.80 -17.97 5.19
N PHE A 117 4.76 -17.59 4.44
CA PHE A 117 3.45 -18.24 4.54
C PHE A 117 3.16 -19.24 3.41
N LEU A 118 3.77 -19.09 2.24
CA LEU A 118 3.46 -19.92 1.08
C LEU A 118 4.61 -20.84 0.68
N LYS A 119 5.86 -20.35 0.67
CA LYS A 119 7.04 -21.14 0.29
C LYS A 119 7.15 -22.50 1.02
N PRO A 120 6.83 -22.62 2.33
CA PRO A 120 6.90 -23.91 3.02
C PRO A 120 5.99 -24.99 2.43
N TYR A 121 4.92 -24.59 1.73
CA TYR A 121 3.92 -25.49 1.14
C TYR A 121 4.06 -25.63 -0.39
N VAL A 122 4.95 -24.84 -1.01
CA VAL A 122 5.15 -24.83 -2.47
C VAL A 122 6.51 -25.43 -2.84
N PRO A 123 6.56 -26.44 -3.74
CA PRO A 123 7.80 -27.01 -4.24
C PRO A 123 8.77 -25.94 -4.75
N THR A 124 10.06 -26.12 -4.48
CA THR A 124 11.09 -25.14 -4.87
C THR A 124 11.11 -24.91 -6.38
N ASP A 125 10.85 -25.94 -7.19
CA ASP A 125 10.78 -25.86 -8.65
C ASP A 125 9.64 -24.96 -9.15
N LEU A 126 8.57 -24.80 -8.36
CA LEU A 126 7.43 -23.92 -8.68
C LEU A 126 7.56 -22.53 -8.05
N TRP A 127 8.35 -22.39 -6.99
CA TRP A 127 8.46 -21.14 -6.24
C TRP A 127 8.98 -19.98 -7.09
N GLY A 128 9.99 -20.24 -7.93
CA GLY A 128 10.54 -19.24 -8.84
C GLY A 128 9.47 -18.69 -9.78
N PHE A 129 8.60 -19.55 -10.31
CA PHE A 129 7.49 -19.15 -11.17
C PHE A 129 6.43 -18.32 -10.43
N VAL A 130 6.08 -18.71 -9.19
CA VAL A 130 5.12 -17.95 -8.37
C VAL A 130 5.60 -16.52 -8.10
N ILE A 131 6.86 -16.36 -7.69
CA ILE A 131 7.44 -15.04 -7.43
C ILE A 131 7.61 -14.25 -8.72
N TRP A 132 8.02 -14.91 -9.81
CA TRP A 132 8.10 -14.27 -11.12
C TRP A 132 6.73 -13.71 -11.54
N LEU A 133 5.66 -14.49 -11.45
CA LEU A 133 4.30 -14.04 -11.76
C LEU A 133 3.88 -12.87 -10.88
N ALA A 134 4.07 -12.98 -9.56
CA ALA A 134 3.72 -11.90 -8.64
C ALA A 134 4.44 -10.59 -9.03
N LYS A 135 5.75 -10.66 -9.31
CA LYS A 135 6.51 -9.50 -9.78
C LYS A 135 5.99 -8.94 -11.10
N GLN A 136 5.74 -9.79 -12.11
CA GLN A 136 5.25 -9.32 -13.41
C GLN A 136 3.91 -8.57 -13.25
N TYR A 137 2.95 -9.18 -12.57
CA TYR A 137 1.65 -8.53 -12.36
C TYR A 137 1.78 -7.24 -11.54
N HIS A 138 2.63 -7.22 -10.52
CA HIS A 138 2.83 -6.01 -9.70
C HIS A 138 3.35 -4.85 -10.54
N ASN A 139 4.43 -5.09 -11.30
CA ASN A 139 5.12 -4.07 -12.09
C ASN A 139 4.28 -3.57 -13.27
N TYR A 140 3.52 -4.44 -13.96
CA TYR A 140 2.70 -4.00 -15.09
C TYR A 140 1.38 -3.37 -14.68
N VAL A 141 0.76 -3.81 -13.58
CA VAL A 141 -0.52 -3.27 -13.11
C VAL A 141 -0.32 -1.98 -12.30
N GLY A 142 0.85 -1.77 -11.70
CA GLY A 142 1.19 -0.59 -10.90
C GLY A 142 0.95 0.73 -11.64
N PRO A 143 1.53 0.93 -12.83
CA PRO A 143 1.29 2.13 -13.64
C PRO A 143 -0.19 2.34 -13.99
N LEU A 144 -0.91 1.27 -14.32
CA LEU A 144 -2.35 1.33 -14.62
C LEU A 144 -3.15 1.79 -13.39
N PHE A 145 -2.82 1.28 -12.19
CA PHE A 145 -3.41 1.73 -10.94
C PHE A 145 -3.12 3.21 -10.69
N GLY A 146 -1.90 3.68 -10.92
CA GLY A 146 -1.53 5.10 -10.81
C GLY A 146 -2.40 6.00 -11.69
N ILE A 147 -2.64 5.61 -12.94
CA ILE A 147 -3.55 6.33 -13.86
C ILE A 147 -4.98 6.34 -13.29
N LEU A 148 -5.47 5.20 -12.78
CA LEU A 148 -6.81 5.09 -12.22
C LEU A 148 -6.99 5.95 -10.96
N VAL A 149 -5.97 6.07 -10.09
CA VAL A 149 -5.99 6.99 -8.93
C VAL A 149 -6.24 8.42 -9.40
N VAL A 150 -5.53 8.88 -10.43
CA VAL A 150 -5.71 10.24 -10.99
C VAL A 150 -7.12 10.41 -11.56
N LEU A 151 -7.62 9.45 -12.33
CA LEU A 151 -8.97 9.50 -12.91
C LEU A 151 -10.05 9.53 -11.82
N VAL A 152 -9.91 8.72 -10.78
CA VAL A 152 -10.81 8.70 -9.61
C VAL A 152 -10.79 10.04 -8.87
N LEU A 153 -9.59 10.59 -8.63
CA LEU A 153 -9.44 11.92 -8.02
C LEU A 153 -10.18 12.97 -8.84
N LEU A 154 -9.86 13.12 -10.13
CA LEU A 154 -10.46 14.12 -11.00
C LEU A 154 -11.98 13.98 -11.11
N LYS A 155 -12.50 12.76 -11.09
CA LYS A 155 -13.94 12.51 -11.21
C LYS A 155 -14.71 12.78 -9.92
N TRP A 156 -14.17 12.39 -8.76
CA TRP A 156 -14.93 12.36 -7.51
C TRP A 156 -14.51 13.38 -6.45
N TRP A 157 -13.38 14.09 -6.61
CA TRP A 157 -12.88 15.02 -5.58
C TRP A 157 -13.93 16.02 -5.08
N ARG A 158 -14.74 16.62 -5.97
CA ARG A 158 -15.78 17.59 -5.60
C ARG A 158 -16.85 17.00 -4.68
N LYS A 159 -17.15 15.70 -4.83
CA LYS A 159 -18.11 14.96 -3.98
C LYS A 159 -17.48 14.52 -2.66
N SER A 160 -16.14 14.55 -2.58
CA SER A 160 -15.37 14.11 -1.42
C SER A 160 -14.85 15.25 -0.53
N ILE A 161 -15.26 16.50 -0.79
CA ILE A 161 -14.88 17.65 0.04
C ILE A 161 -15.61 17.57 1.39
N PHE A 162 -14.85 17.73 2.47
CA PHE A 162 -15.39 17.82 3.82
C PHE A 162 -16.20 19.11 4.00
N ARG A 163 -17.37 18.97 4.61
CA ARG A 163 -18.32 20.04 4.92
C ARG A 163 -18.68 19.99 6.40
N LYS A 164 -19.31 21.04 6.90
CA LYS A 164 -19.80 21.14 8.30
C LYS A 164 -20.64 19.93 8.72
N VAL A 165 -21.43 19.37 7.80
CA VAL A 165 -22.26 18.18 8.04
C VAL A 165 -21.41 16.95 8.39
N ASP A 166 -20.22 16.79 7.81
CA ASP A 166 -19.35 15.64 8.09
C ASP A 166 -18.80 15.69 9.51
N PHE A 167 -18.47 16.88 10.02
CA PHE A 167 -18.07 17.05 11.41
C PHE A 167 -19.21 16.67 12.37
N GLN A 168 -20.45 17.07 12.07
CA GLN A 168 -21.61 16.64 12.84
C GLN A 168 -21.83 15.12 12.76
N TRP A 169 -21.56 14.51 11.60
CA TRP A 169 -21.60 13.06 11.41
C TRP A 169 -20.56 12.37 12.29
N PHE A 170 -19.32 12.86 12.35
CA PHE A 170 -18.26 12.34 13.22
C PHE A 170 -18.58 12.50 14.71
N MET A 171 -19.10 13.66 15.13
CA MET A 171 -19.51 13.88 16.53
C MET A 171 -20.61 12.91 16.99
N LYS A 172 -21.41 12.41 16.04
CA LYS A 172 -22.43 11.37 16.29
C LYS A 172 -21.94 9.96 16.00
N LEU A 173 -20.65 9.78 15.66
CA LEU A 173 -20.03 8.51 15.30
C LEU A 173 -20.81 7.78 14.20
N GLY A 174 -21.31 8.56 13.22
CA GLY A 174 -22.17 8.06 12.15
C GLY A 174 -23.50 7.47 12.60
N GLY A 175 -23.87 7.67 13.87
CA GLY A 175 -25.01 7.03 14.50
C GLY A 175 -24.82 5.54 14.76
N MET A 176 -23.58 5.04 14.74
CA MET A 176 -23.27 3.62 14.89
C MET A 176 -23.27 3.16 16.36
N VAL A 177 -22.84 4.02 17.29
CA VAL A 177 -22.57 3.66 18.68
C VAL A 177 -23.05 4.71 19.70
N GLY A 178 -23.08 4.32 20.97
CA GLY A 178 -23.38 5.20 22.10
C GLY A 178 -24.79 5.79 22.07
N LYS A 179 -24.95 6.98 22.68
CA LYS A 179 -26.25 7.69 22.80
C LYS A 179 -26.88 8.09 21.46
N HIS A 180 -26.12 8.01 20.37
CA HIS A 180 -26.56 8.33 19.03
C HIS A 180 -26.82 7.08 18.17
N LYS A 181 -26.76 5.87 18.74
CA LYS A 181 -26.99 4.63 18.00
C LYS A 181 -28.37 4.64 17.35
N GLY A 182 -28.43 4.39 16.04
CA GLY A 182 -29.67 4.42 15.25
C GLY A 182 -30.15 5.84 14.89
N SER A 183 -29.48 6.90 15.38
CA SER A 183 -29.63 8.19 14.74
C SER A 183 -29.11 8.06 13.31
N HIS A 184 -29.78 8.68 12.35
CA HIS A 184 -29.32 8.74 10.96
C HIS A 184 -28.81 10.16 10.69
N PRO A 185 -27.58 10.53 11.11
CA PRO A 185 -27.03 11.85 10.81
C PRO A 185 -27.02 12.08 9.30
N SER A 186 -27.21 13.34 8.90
CA SER A 186 -27.15 13.71 7.49
C SER A 186 -25.81 13.28 6.88
N ALA A 187 -25.89 12.64 5.72
CA ALA A 187 -24.74 12.12 4.97
C ALA A 187 -24.63 12.76 3.58
N GLU A 188 -25.48 13.74 3.25
CA GLU A 188 -25.60 14.32 1.91
C GLU A 188 -25.53 13.24 0.79
N PHE A 189 -24.63 13.41 -0.17
CA PHE A 189 -24.31 12.40 -1.16
C PHE A 189 -23.38 11.32 -0.60
N SER A 190 -22.28 11.70 0.07
CA SER A 190 -21.33 10.79 0.72
C SER A 190 -21.09 11.22 2.17
N ASN A 191 -21.07 10.26 3.10
CA ASN A 191 -20.85 10.55 4.51
C ASN A 191 -19.37 10.86 4.83
N GLY A 192 -19.12 11.41 6.03
CA GLY A 192 -17.77 11.78 6.47
C GLY A 192 -16.76 10.62 6.43
N GLY A 193 -17.18 9.40 6.77
CA GLY A 193 -16.33 8.20 6.68
C GLY A 193 -15.97 7.82 5.24
N GLU A 194 -16.93 7.87 4.32
CA GLU A 194 -16.67 7.65 2.88
C GLU A 194 -15.67 8.68 2.32
N LYS A 195 -15.78 9.94 2.74
CA LYS A 195 -14.84 11.01 2.35
C LYS A 195 -13.45 10.79 2.92
N ALA A 196 -13.35 10.38 4.19
CA ALA A 196 -12.07 10.06 4.82
C ALA A 196 -11.38 8.88 4.11
N LEU A 197 -12.12 7.82 3.80
CA LEU A 197 -11.59 6.69 3.04
C LEU A 197 -11.17 7.09 1.62
N PHE A 198 -11.93 7.95 0.94
CA PHE A 198 -11.55 8.46 -0.37
C PHE A 198 -10.18 9.15 -0.33
N TRP A 199 -9.98 10.09 0.60
CA TRP A 199 -8.72 10.82 0.69
C TRP A 199 -7.57 9.93 1.14
N LEU A 200 -7.81 9.02 2.08
CA LEU A 200 -6.83 8.01 2.48
C LEU A 200 -6.36 7.21 1.26
N LEU A 201 -7.29 6.62 0.51
CA LEU A 201 -6.95 5.77 -0.63
C LEU A 201 -6.28 6.55 -1.77
N VAL A 202 -6.72 7.78 -2.05
CA VAL A 202 -6.11 8.61 -3.11
C VAL A 202 -4.69 9.05 -2.72
N VAL A 203 -4.48 9.53 -1.50
CA VAL A 203 -3.16 10.02 -1.07
C VAL A 203 -2.16 8.87 -0.95
N PHE A 204 -2.51 7.81 -0.21
CA PHE A 204 -1.61 6.66 -0.06
C PHE A 204 -1.45 5.88 -1.36
N GLY A 205 -2.50 5.79 -2.18
CA GLY A 205 -2.41 5.20 -3.53
C GLY A 205 -1.50 5.99 -4.46
N ALA A 206 -1.53 7.32 -4.41
CA ALA A 206 -0.63 8.17 -5.19
C ALA A 206 0.83 8.05 -4.72
N ILE A 207 1.06 8.03 -3.39
CA ILE A 207 2.39 7.80 -2.82
C ILE A 207 2.94 6.44 -3.27
N ALA A 208 2.16 5.37 -3.13
CA ALA A 208 2.56 4.03 -3.53
C ALA A 208 2.81 3.92 -5.05
N ALA A 209 2.00 4.59 -5.88
CA ALA A 209 2.21 4.62 -7.32
C ALA A 209 3.50 5.36 -7.69
N ALA A 210 3.75 6.53 -7.08
CA ALA A 210 4.97 7.30 -7.32
C ALA A 210 6.23 6.54 -6.87
N SER A 211 6.18 5.90 -5.70
CA SER A 211 7.29 5.12 -5.19
C SER A 211 7.54 3.86 -6.04
N GLY A 212 6.49 3.17 -6.47
CA GLY A 212 6.59 2.04 -7.40
C GLY A 212 7.23 2.40 -8.74
N LEU A 213 6.93 3.58 -9.31
CA LEU A 213 7.59 4.04 -10.53
C LEU A 213 9.10 4.27 -10.36
N VAL A 214 9.52 4.76 -9.18
CA VAL A 214 10.95 4.89 -8.86
C VAL A 214 11.63 3.51 -8.80
N LEU A 215 10.95 2.51 -8.22
CA LEU A 215 11.46 1.14 -8.11
C LEU A 215 11.52 0.40 -9.45
N ASP A 216 10.55 0.62 -10.33
CA ASP A 216 10.43 -0.09 -11.61
C ASP A 216 11.34 0.47 -12.71
N PHE A 217 11.64 1.77 -12.66
CA PHE A 217 12.35 2.47 -13.73
C PHE A 217 13.64 3.13 -13.25
N PRO A 218 14.71 2.36 -12.96
CA PRO A 218 16.02 2.89 -12.59
C PRO A 218 16.79 3.45 -13.80
N ILE A 219 16.16 4.38 -14.52
CA ILE A 219 16.67 4.95 -15.77
C ILE A 219 16.99 6.46 -15.65
N PHE A 220 16.83 7.01 -14.45
CA PHE A 220 17.05 8.44 -14.15
C PHE A 220 18.24 8.66 -13.21
N ASP A 221 19.32 7.89 -13.41
CA ASP A 221 20.52 7.91 -12.55
C ASP A 221 20.24 7.65 -11.06
N GLN A 222 19.15 6.94 -10.77
CA GLN A 222 18.79 6.51 -9.41
C GLN A 222 19.78 5.48 -8.89
N THR A 223 20.18 5.66 -7.64
CA THR A 223 21.07 4.78 -6.89
C THR A 223 20.28 3.78 -6.05
N ARG A 224 20.96 2.82 -5.41
CA ARG A 224 20.33 1.93 -4.42
C ARG A 224 19.67 2.73 -3.30
N ARG A 225 20.24 3.89 -2.94
CA ARG A 225 19.67 4.74 -1.89
C ARG A 225 18.30 5.30 -2.26
N ASP A 226 18.10 5.65 -3.52
CA ASP A 226 16.80 6.13 -4.00
C ASP A 226 15.76 5.01 -3.97
N MET A 227 16.17 3.80 -4.34
CA MET A 227 15.31 2.61 -4.26
C MET A 227 14.95 2.25 -2.81
N GLU A 228 15.90 2.37 -1.87
CA GLU A 228 15.64 2.16 -0.45
C GLU A 228 14.56 3.12 0.06
N LEU A 229 14.65 4.40 -0.29
CA LEU A 229 13.68 5.42 0.13
C LEU A 229 12.30 5.26 -0.53
N ALA A 230 12.26 4.66 -1.72
CA ALA A 230 11.02 4.41 -2.46
C ALA A 230 10.30 3.10 -2.03
N THR A 231 10.92 2.28 -1.18
CA THR A 231 10.34 1.01 -0.69
C THR A 231 9.46 1.23 0.54
#